data_AF-A0A7R9XYP0-F1
#
_entry.id   AF-A0A7R9XYP0-F1
#
_cell.length_a   1.000
_cell.length_b   1.000
_cell.length_c   1.000
_cell.angle_alpha   90.00
_cell.angle_beta   90.00
_cell.angle_gamma   90.00
#
_symmetry.space_group_name_H-M   'P 1'
#
loop_
_entity.id
_entity.type
_entity.pdbx_description
1 polymer ?
#
loop_
_entity_poly.entity_id
_entity_poly.type
_entity_poly.pdbx_seq_one_letter_code
_entity_poly.pdbx_strand_id
1 'polypeptide(L)'
;RELDRATRVECVCALVPRIVEVLGLSERILDAAARDASLAGLRGAALRAALAWLRLDEDNVGGCALSPGQLSRCRAGLLRGAVDALRVDVASDAAVEFLSAVLSPGAVGDDALDESNALRAIIGGLCAQRDAMMAGEEGEDLARAVCRVAVAVSEKDAGALARPDAPAECLNLTDLVLCAAEAHARPVMEAAADYFLMLNTVSVSSRHPSLGEPLFKRLVGACVRRATLPADFTTWDAAEEDEDTFGRFREQILADVLDNCYGMIRSRCLLEIGGALASARSWQDAEAAVFAARAVAAPLRTTLKQTTLGRSNRGGGAAGQVAFGGAATTRDPSEVADEAETHAFLSQLFQRVGEAGVAANAGDFAGGGAFTSHPLVVASTSRMIGAYAAWLGQSREGQAMAQGAVTYLLGALRVPEAFAHASAAFRNVLARCAARFNSVAAATALMDAANERTPARPPPASSSSSSSSGGGGDDDDRAAIVEGIARVIASMSDANVAADAGRRLRR
;
A
#
# COMPACT_ATOMS: atom_id res chain seq x y z
N ARG A 1 38.16 -16.81 0.01
CA ARG A 1 39.36 -15.99 0.27
C ARG A 1 39.18 -14.73 -0.56
N GLU A 2 38.98 -13.58 0.07
CA GLU A 2 38.92 -12.32 -0.65
C GLU A 2 40.27 -12.07 -1.32
N LEU A 3 40.25 -11.76 -2.61
CA LEU A 3 41.43 -11.29 -3.34
C LEU A 3 41.88 -9.96 -2.72
N ASP A 4 43.18 -9.81 -2.48
CA ASP A 4 43.74 -8.51 -2.09
C ASP A 4 43.47 -7.47 -3.21
N ARG A 5 43.41 -6.20 -2.82
CA ARG A 5 43.00 -5.11 -3.72
C ARG A 5 43.90 -5.00 -4.94
N ALA A 6 45.21 -5.21 -4.79
CA ALA A 6 46.18 -5.10 -5.88
C ALA A 6 45.96 -6.20 -6.93
N THR A 7 45.79 -7.44 -6.48
CA THR A 7 45.51 -8.59 -7.36
C THR A 7 44.16 -8.43 -8.07
N ARG A 8 43.16 -7.86 -7.38
CA ARG A 8 41.86 -7.54 -7.99
C ARG A 8 42.00 -6.54 -9.13
N VAL A 9 42.68 -5.42 -8.89
CA VAL A 9 42.93 -4.38 -9.90
C VAL A 9 43.67 -4.98 -11.10
N GLU A 10 44.72 -5.78 -10.88
CA GLU A 10 45.46 -6.44 -11.97
C GLU A 10 44.58 -7.38 -12.80
N CYS A 11 43.75 -8.20 -12.15
CA CYS A 11 42.80 -9.07 -12.83
C CYS A 11 41.76 -8.28 -13.62
N VAL A 12 41.20 -7.22 -13.06
CA VAL A 12 40.21 -6.38 -13.74
C VAL A 12 40.83 -5.69 -14.95
N CYS A 13 41.99 -5.03 -14.79
CA CYS A 13 42.76 -4.43 -15.90
C CYS A 13 43.07 -5.42 -17.03
N ALA A 14 43.38 -6.68 -16.70
CA ALA A 14 43.63 -7.72 -17.69
C ALA A 14 42.35 -8.19 -18.42
N LEU A 15 41.22 -8.20 -17.71
CA LEU A 15 39.94 -8.70 -18.24
C LEU A 15 39.19 -7.63 -19.02
N VAL A 16 39.06 -6.40 -18.52
CA VAL A 16 38.27 -5.30 -19.13
C VAL A 16 38.39 -5.20 -20.66
N PRO A 17 39.58 -5.30 -21.29
CA PRO A 17 39.71 -5.25 -22.75
C PRO A 17 38.94 -6.34 -23.52
N ARG A 18 38.56 -7.43 -22.87
CA ARG A 18 37.79 -8.55 -23.44
C ARG A 18 36.27 -8.35 -23.37
N ILE A 19 35.79 -7.31 -22.68
CA ILE A 19 34.35 -7.06 -22.51
C ILE A 19 33.61 -7.01 -23.85
N VAL A 20 34.20 -6.39 -24.86
CA VAL A 20 33.62 -6.24 -26.21
C VAL A 20 33.38 -7.60 -26.87
N GLU A 21 34.27 -8.56 -26.65
CA GLU A 21 34.18 -9.92 -27.21
C GLU A 21 33.11 -10.73 -26.50
N VAL A 22 33.04 -10.64 -25.17
CA VAL A 22 32.05 -11.36 -24.36
C VAL A 22 30.64 -10.85 -24.62
N LEU A 23 30.45 -9.53 -24.66
CA LEU A 23 29.14 -8.94 -24.99
C LEU A 23 28.72 -9.32 -26.42
N GLY A 24 29.64 -9.28 -27.38
CA GLY A 24 29.36 -9.68 -28.76
C GLY A 24 29.05 -11.18 -28.92
N LEU A 25 29.71 -12.05 -28.14
CA LEU A 25 29.37 -13.48 -28.11
C LEU A 25 27.99 -13.70 -27.50
N SER A 26 27.69 -13.02 -26.40
CA SER A 26 26.40 -13.12 -25.70
C SER A 26 25.24 -12.69 -26.61
N GLU A 27 25.40 -11.57 -27.33
CA GLU A 27 24.44 -11.09 -28.33
C GLU A 27 24.20 -12.14 -29.44
N ARG A 28 25.27 -12.72 -30.01
CA ARG A 28 25.14 -13.77 -31.03
C ARG A 28 24.44 -15.03 -30.52
N ILE A 29 24.67 -15.41 -29.26
CA ILE A 29 23.97 -16.54 -28.64
C ILE A 29 22.48 -16.24 -28.49
N LEU A 30 22.11 -15.03 -28.08
CA LEU A 30 20.71 -14.62 -28.00
C LEU A 30 20.04 -14.64 -29.38
N ASP A 31 20.69 -14.09 -30.40
CA ASP A 31 20.20 -14.10 -31.79
C ASP A 31 20.03 -15.52 -32.35
N ALA A 32 20.98 -16.42 -32.06
CA ALA A 32 20.90 -17.81 -32.48
C ALA A 32 19.77 -18.54 -31.74
N ALA A 33 19.66 -18.34 -30.42
CA ALA A 33 18.62 -18.94 -29.60
C ALA A 33 17.22 -18.37 -29.87
N ALA A 34 17.11 -17.17 -30.45
CA ALA A 34 15.84 -16.64 -30.96
C ALA A 34 15.33 -17.42 -32.18
N ARG A 35 16.24 -18.00 -32.98
CA ARG A 35 15.91 -18.76 -34.19
C ARG A 35 15.79 -20.26 -33.97
N ASP A 36 16.44 -20.77 -32.91
CA ASP A 36 16.46 -22.18 -32.56
C ASP A 36 16.06 -22.40 -31.10
N ALA A 37 14.86 -22.97 -30.91
CA ALA A 37 14.31 -23.24 -29.59
C ALA A 37 15.14 -24.24 -28.77
N SER A 38 15.94 -25.11 -29.42
CA SER A 38 16.83 -26.04 -28.70
C SER A 38 17.93 -25.32 -27.91
N LEU A 39 18.22 -24.06 -28.26
CA LEU A 39 19.21 -23.22 -27.61
C LEU A 39 18.59 -22.28 -26.55
N ALA A 40 17.29 -22.37 -26.25
CA ALA A 40 16.61 -21.49 -25.32
C ALA A 40 17.28 -21.44 -23.93
N GLY A 41 17.78 -22.58 -23.44
CA GLY A 41 18.52 -22.68 -22.18
C GLY A 41 19.83 -21.88 -22.13
N LEU A 42 20.41 -21.53 -23.29
CA LEU A 42 21.64 -20.73 -23.37
C LEU A 42 21.38 -19.22 -23.16
N ARG A 43 20.15 -18.74 -23.35
CA ARG A 43 19.82 -17.32 -23.22
C ARG A 43 20.15 -16.79 -21.83
N GLY A 44 19.75 -17.51 -20.79
CA GLY A 44 20.04 -17.12 -19.41
C GLY A 44 21.53 -17.14 -19.08
N ALA A 45 22.29 -18.09 -19.63
CA ALA A 45 23.75 -18.16 -19.44
C ALA A 45 24.45 -16.98 -20.15
N ALA A 46 24.03 -16.64 -21.37
CA ALA A 46 24.56 -15.51 -22.11
C ALA A 46 24.31 -14.18 -21.39
N LEU A 47 23.10 -13.97 -20.85
CA LEU A 47 22.74 -12.75 -20.11
C LEU A 47 23.52 -12.63 -18.79
N ARG A 48 23.66 -13.72 -18.02
CA ARG A 48 24.46 -13.71 -16.79
C ARG A 48 25.95 -13.51 -17.07
N ALA A 49 26.48 -14.10 -18.14
CA ALA A 49 27.85 -13.85 -18.58
C ALA A 49 28.04 -12.37 -18.95
N ALA A 50 27.17 -11.81 -19.78
CA ALA A 50 27.22 -10.39 -20.11
C ALA A 50 27.14 -9.49 -18.86
N LEU A 51 26.23 -9.80 -17.93
CA LEU A 51 26.06 -9.05 -16.69
C LEU A 51 27.31 -9.10 -15.79
N ALA A 52 27.89 -10.28 -15.60
CA ALA A 52 29.09 -10.45 -14.77
C ALA A 52 30.26 -9.60 -15.28
N TRP A 53 30.38 -9.47 -16.61
CA TRP A 53 31.37 -8.64 -17.25
C TRP A 53 31.04 -7.14 -17.20
N LEU A 54 29.76 -6.78 -17.25
CA LEU A 54 29.34 -5.39 -17.04
C LEU A 54 29.56 -4.94 -15.59
N ARG A 55 29.41 -5.82 -14.61
CA ARG A 55 29.65 -5.52 -13.19
C ARG A 55 31.11 -5.63 -12.77
N LEU A 56 32.02 -5.86 -13.71
CA LEU A 56 33.44 -6.03 -13.43
C LEU A 56 34.04 -4.67 -13.05
N ASP A 57 34.26 -4.47 -11.75
CA ASP A 57 34.70 -3.22 -11.14
C ASP A 57 35.94 -3.45 -10.26
N GLU A 58 36.89 -2.52 -10.32
CA GLU A 58 38.14 -2.50 -9.54
C GLU A 58 37.87 -2.18 -8.07
N ASP A 59 36.95 -1.24 -7.82
CA ASP A 59 36.72 -0.67 -6.49
C ASP A 59 35.55 -1.33 -5.74
N ASN A 60 34.86 -2.29 -6.37
CA ASN A 60 33.70 -2.99 -5.81
C ASN A 60 32.60 -2.01 -5.32
N VAL A 61 32.50 -0.85 -5.96
CA VAL A 61 31.49 0.18 -5.71
C VAL A 61 30.14 -0.29 -6.25
N GLY A 62 30.17 -1.19 -7.23
CA GLY A 62 28.99 -1.80 -7.82
C GLY A 62 28.35 -0.92 -8.89
N GLY A 63 27.68 -1.55 -9.83
CA GLY A 63 27.10 -0.89 -11.01
C GLY A 63 27.58 -1.53 -12.31
N CYS A 64 26.95 -1.16 -13.42
CA CYS A 64 27.35 -1.62 -14.75
C CYS A 64 28.32 -0.62 -15.38
N ALA A 65 29.41 -1.12 -15.96
CA ALA A 65 30.45 -0.36 -16.65
C ALA A 65 29.94 0.36 -17.91
N LEU A 66 28.80 -0.06 -18.45
CA LEU A 66 28.13 0.59 -19.57
C LEU A 66 26.70 0.95 -19.20
N SER A 67 26.30 2.17 -19.56
CA SER A 67 24.93 2.65 -19.46
C SER A 67 24.02 2.05 -20.54
N PRO A 68 22.68 2.13 -20.39
CA PRO A 68 21.74 1.73 -21.43
C PRO A 68 22.02 2.38 -22.80
N GLY A 69 22.31 3.68 -22.85
CA GLY A 69 22.65 4.40 -24.08
C GLY A 69 23.95 3.91 -24.73
N GLN A 70 25.00 3.69 -23.93
CA GLN A 70 26.27 3.12 -24.40
C GLN A 70 26.09 1.70 -24.93
N LEU A 71 25.33 0.85 -24.23
CA LEU A 71 25.00 -0.51 -24.66
C LEU A 71 24.18 -0.52 -25.95
N SER A 72 23.20 0.37 -26.07
CA SER A 72 22.39 0.50 -27.29
C SER A 72 23.25 0.83 -28.51
N ARG A 73 24.24 1.74 -28.37
CA ARG A 73 25.14 2.09 -29.48
C ARG A 73 26.01 0.94 -29.95
N CYS A 74 26.53 0.12 -29.02
CA CYS A 74 27.52 -0.89 -29.36
C CYS A 74 26.93 -2.30 -29.53
N ARG A 75 25.81 -2.60 -28.87
CA ARG A 75 25.22 -3.94 -28.68
C ARG A 75 23.69 -3.85 -28.52
N ALA A 76 23.00 -3.14 -29.41
CA ALA A 76 21.52 -3.02 -29.36
C ALA A 76 20.79 -4.37 -29.34
N GLY A 77 21.33 -5.40 -30.01
CA GLY A 77 20.74 -6.74 -30.03
C GLY A 77 20.81 -7.44 -28.68
N LEU A 78 21.78 -7.10 -27.83
CA LEU A 78 21.85 -7.62 -26.45
C LEU A 78 20.67 -7.11 -25.61
N LEU A 79 20.35 -5.81 -25.67
CA LEU A 79 19.19 -5.23 -24.97
C LEU A 79 17.88 -5.80 -25.51
N ARG A 80 17.73 -5.90 -26.84
CA ARG A 80 16.55 -6.48 -27.47
C ARG A 80 16.38 -7.95 -27.08
N GLY A 81 17.44 -8.74 -27.18
CA GLY A 81 17.43 -10.16 -26.83
C GLY A 81 17.15 -10.41 -25.36
N ALA A 82 17.58 -9.50 -24.47
CA ALA A 82 17.22 -9.54 -23.05
C ALA A 82 15.70 -9.32 -22.85
N VAL A 83 15.12 -8.31 -23.50
CA VAL A 83 13.67 -8.07 -23.45
C VAL A 83 12.90 -9.28 -24.00
N ASP A 84 13.31 -9.83 -25.14
CA ASP A 84 12.66 -11.02 -25.74
C ASP A 84 12.80 -12.27 -24.86
N ALA A 85 13.86 -12.37 -24.06
CA ALA A 85 14.09 -13.48 -23.14
C ALA A 85 13.18 -13.46 -21.90
N LEU A 86 12.48 -12.35 -21.60
CA LEU A 86 11.48 -12.30 -20.53
C LEU A 86 10.35 -13.32 -20.74
N ARG A 87 10.02 -13.63 -22.01
CA ARG A 87 8.98 -14.59 -22.41
C ARG A 87 9.41 -16.06 -22.30
N VAL A 88 10.66 -16.33 -21.94
CA VAL A 88 11.20 -17.69 -21.88
C VAL A 88 11.48 -18.02 -20.43
N ASP A 89 10.68 -18.91 -19.84
CA ASP A 89 10.70 -19.23 -18.41
C ASP A 89 12.11 -19.47 -17.86
N VAL A 90 12.90 -20.32 -18.53
CA VAL A 90 14.28 -20.67 -18.10
C VAL A 90 15.28 -19.50 -18.16
N ALA A 91 14.95 -18.43 -18.89
CA ALA A 91 15.80 -17.26 -19.09
C ALA A 91 15.23 -15.97 -18.47
N SER A 92 13.97 -15.98 -18.04
CA SER A 92 13.25 -14.79 -17.59
C SER A 92 13.93 -14.12 -16.39
N ASP A 93 14.30 -14.89 -15.37
CA ASP A 93 15.02 -14.36 -14.21
C ASP A 93 16.36 -13.71 -14.58
N ALA A 94 17.11 -14.32 -15.51
CA ALA A 94 18.37 -13.77 -15.98
C ALA A 94 18.17 -12.48 -16.79
N ALA A 95 17.07 -12.40 -17.55
CA ALA A 95 16.68 -11.21 -18.30
C ALA A 95 16.28 -10.08 -17.37
N VAL A 96 15.45 -10.35 -16.36
CA VAL A 96 15.09 -9.38 -15.32
C VAL A 96 16.36 -8.89 -14.61
N GLU A 97 17.23 -9.80 -14.15
CA GLU A 97 18.47 -9.42 -13.45
C GLU A 97 19.37 -8.53 -14.33
N PHE A 98 19.57 -8.91 -15.60
CA PHE A 98 20.36 -8.15 -16.55
C PHE A 98 19.77 -6.76 -16.79
N LEU A 99 18.47 -6.67 -17.11
CA LEU A 99 17.80 -5.41 -17.42
C LEU A 99 17.76 -4.48 -16.20
N SER A 100 17.41 -4.99 -15.02
CA SER A 100 17.39 -4.20 -13.78
C SER A 100 18.78 -3.66 -13.41
N ALA A 101 19.83 -4.45 -13.64
CA ALA A 101 21.19 -3.99 -13.39
C ALA A 101 21.65 -2.89 -14.35
N VAL A 102 21.36 -3.06 -15.65
CA VAL A 102 21.69 -2.06 -16.68
C VAL A 102 20.90 -0.78 -16.48
N LEU A 103 19.64 -0.89 -16.03
CA LEU A 103 18.77 0.25 -15.72
C LEU A 103 19.02 0.84 -14.32
N SER A 104 19.99 0.33 -13.55
CA SER A 104 20.29 0.88 -12.23
C SER A 104 20.66 2.37 -12.32
N PRO A 105 20.25 3.22 -11.35
CA PRO A 105 20.61 4.64 -11.33
C PRO A 105 22.11 4.89 -11.43
N GLY A 106 22.95 3.99 -10.91
CA GLY A 106 24.41 4.09 -10.94
C GLY A 106 25.06 3.97 -12.33
N ALA A 107 24.35 3.46 -13.34
CA ALA A 107 24.87 3.34 -14.70
C ALA A 107 24.75 4.69 -15.46
N VAL A 108 25.67 5.62 -15.24
CA VAL A 108 25.61 6.97 -15.82
C VAL A 108 26.09 6.97 -17.27
N GLY A 109 25.25 7.43 -18.20
CA GLY A 109 25.61 7.61 -19.59
C GLY A 109 26.20 8.99 -19.87
N ASP A 110 27.07 9.08 -20.87
CA ASP A 110 27.70 10.34 -21.29
C ASP A 110 26.77 11.22 -22.15
N ASP A 111 25.76 10.62 -22.78
CA ASP A 111 24.86 11.28 -23.74
C ASP A 111 23.38 11.04 -23.38
N ALA A 112 22.68 12.10 -23.02
CA ALA A 112 21.28 12.03 -22.59
C ALA A 112 20.30 11.61 -23.70
N LEU A 113 20.61 11.90 -24.97
CA LEU A 113 19.77 11.49 -26.10
C LEU A 113 19.89 9.99 -26.34
N ASP A 114 21.11 9.45 -26.27
CA ASP A 114 21.34 8.01 -26.38
C ASP A 114 20.68 7.24 -25.23
N GLU A 115 20.76 7.75 -24.00
CA GLU A 115 20.03 7.19 -22.86
C GLU A 115 18.51 7.18 -23.09
N SER A 116 17.95 8.32 -23.52
CA SER A 116 16.52 8.43 -23.79
C SER A 116 16.07 7.48 -24.92
N ASN A 117 16.87 7.33 -25.97
CA ASN A 117 16.59 6.42 -27.07
C ASN A 117 16.63 4.95 -26.63
N ALA A 118 17.64 4.57 -25.84
CA ALA A 118 17.76 3.22 -25.29
C ALA A 118 16.59 2.88 -24.36
N LEU A 119 16.22 3.81 -23.47
CA LEU A 119 15.09 3.64 -22.58
C LEU A 119 13.79 3.44 -23.36
N ARG A 120 13.53 4.29 -24.37
CA ARG A 120 12.35 4.15 -25.24
C ARG A 120 12.32 2.84 -26.01
N ALA A 121 13.47 2.35 -26.47
CA ALA A 121 13.56 1.05 -27.14
C ALA A 121 13.22 -0.12 -26.20
N ILE A 122 13.71 -0.09 -24.96
CA ILE A 122 13.36 -1.08 -23.93
C ILE A 122 11.86 -1.03 -23.65
N ILE A 123 11.31 0.17 -23.40
CA ILE A 123 9.88 0.38 -23.15
C ILE A 123 9.03 -0.13 -24.31
N GLY A 124 9.40 0.20 -25.56
CA GLY A 124 8.71 -0.29 -26.75
C GLY A 124 8.71 -1.81 -26.84
N GLY A 125 9.84 -2.45 -26.47
CA GLY A 125 9.95 -3.90 -26.40
C GLY A 125 9.06 -4.54 -25.33
N LEU A 126 8.97 -3.93 -24.13
CA LEU A 126 8.04 -4.38 -23.08
C LEU A 126 6.58 -4.25 -23.53
N CYS A 127 6.22 -3.11 -24.13
CA CYS A 127 4.87 -2.87 -24.67
C CYS A 127 4.47 -3.84 -25.77
N ALA A 128 5.44 -4.31 -26.58
CA ALA A 128 5.18 -5.32 -27.61
C ALA A 128 4.80 -6.69 -27.04
N GLN A 129 4.99 -6.93 -25.74
CA GLN A 129 4.64 -8.17 -25.06
C GLN A 129 3.23 -8.14 -24.45
N ARG A 130 2.47 -7.05 -24.61
CA ARG A 130 1.13 -6.86 -24.03
C ARG A 130 0.20 -8.04 -24.28
N ASP A 131 0.04 -8.46 -25.53
CA ASP A 131 -0.92 -9.52 -25.87
C ASP A 131 -0.55 -10.86 -25.20
N ALA A 132 0.75 -11.14 -25.05
CA ALA A 132 1.23 -12.34 -24.37
C ALA A 132 1.06 -12.26 -22.86
N MET A 133 1.29 -11.08 -22.26
CA MET A 133 1.01 -10.84 -20.85
C MET A 133 -0.48 -11.04 -20.56
N MET A 134 -1.37 -10.52 -21.41
CA MET A 134 -2.81 -10.55 -21.16
C MET A 134 -3.47 -11.91 -21.51
N ALA A 135 -2.70 -12.95 -21.84
CA ALA A 135 -3.19 -14.27 -22.25
C ALA A 135 -3.73 -15.16 -21.09
N GLY A 136 -4.20 -14.55 -19.99
CA GLY A 136 -4.70 -15.27 -18.81
C GLY A 136 -3.58 -15.71 -17.87
N GLU A 137 -3.71 -16.90 -17.27
CA GLU A 137 -2.75 -17.44 -16.30
C GLU A 137 -1.37 -17.68 -16.92
N GLU A 138 -1.32 -18.11 -18.19
CA GLU A 138 -0.07 -18.34 -18.94
C GLU A 138 0.78 -17.07 -19.07
N GLY A 139 0.15 -15.90 -19.00
CA GLY A 139 0.82 -14.60 -19.10
C GLY A 139 1.29 -14.04 -17.76
N GLU A 140 0.96 -14.66 -16.62
CA GLU A 140 1.23 -14.07 -15.30
C GLU A 140 2.72 -13.94 -15.01
N ASP A 141 3.51 -14.98 -15.28
CA ASP A 141 4.96 -14.95 -15.02
C ASP A 141 5.65 -13.89 -15.87
N LEU A 142 5.22 -13.76 -17.13
CA LEU A 142 5.65 -12.70 -18.02
C LEU A 142 5.25 -11.32 -17.49
N ALA A 143 4.01 -11.16 -17.04
CA ALA A 143 3.52 -9.91 -16.50
C ALA A 143 4.32 -9.48 -15.26
N ARG A 144 4.66 -10.44 -14.39
CA ARG A 144 5.52 -10.21 -13.22
C ARG A 144 6.93 -9.76 -13.64
N ALA A 145 7.52 -10.45 -14.62
CA ALA A 145 8.85 -10.11 -15.14
C ALA A 145 8.87 -8.71 -15.78
N VAL A 146 7.87 -8.39 -16.61
CA VAL A 146 7.73 -7.06 -17.23
C VAL A 146 7.52 -5.97 -16.19
N CYS A 147 6.71 -6.19 -15.15
CA CYS A 147 6.51 -5.21 -14.08
C CYS A 147 7.83 -4.92 -13.34
N ARG A 148 8.63 -5.96 -13.03
CA ARG A 148 9.95 -5.77 -12.39
C ARG A 148 10.91 -4.93 -13.24
N VAL A 149 10.93 -5.16 -14.56
CA VAL A 149 11.74 -4.33 -15.47
C VAL A 149 11.17 -2.91 -15.57
N ALA A 150 9.85 -2.74 -15.58
CA ALA A 150 9.21 -1.43 -15.57
C ALA A 150 9.55 -0.63 -14.30
N VAL A 151 9.62 -1.28 -13.13
CA VAL A 151 10.11 -0.68 -11.89
C VAL A 151 11.53 -0.15 -12.08
N ALA A 152 12.44 -0.96 -12.62
CA ALA A 152 13.81 -0.50 -12.88
C ALA A 152 13.87 0.67 -13.88
N VAL A 153 12.98 0.69 -14.89
CA VAL A 153 12.81 1.84 -15.80
C VAL A 153 12.37 3.10 -15.02
N SER A 154 11.44 2.97 -14.07
CA SER A 154 10.99 4.09 -13.25
C SER A 154 12.02 4.58 -12.23
N GLU A 155 12.80 3.67 -11.64
CA GLU A 155 13.89 4.02 -10.74
C GLU A 155 15.01 4.78 -11.47
N LYS A 156 15.24 4.43 -12.74
CA LYS A 156 16.25 5.08 -13.56
C LYS A 156 15.93 6.56 -13.79
N ASP A 157 14.71 6.84 -14.26
CA ASP A 157 14.28 8.21 -14.57
C ASP A 157 12.76 8.38 -14.54
N ALA A 158 12.18 8.43 -13.34
CA ALA A 158 10.77 8.72 -13.13
C ALA A 158 10.35 10.07 -13.75
N GLY A 159 11.27 11.05 -13.78
CA GLY A 159 11.04 12.38 -14.35
C GLY A 159 10.76 12.31 -15.85
N ALA A 160 11.58 11.56 -16.60
CA ALA A 160 11.38 11.35 -18.03
C ALA A 160 10.08 10.60 -18.34
N LEU A 161 9.68 9.64 -17.51
CA LEU A 161 8.41 8.92 -17.68
C LEU A 161 7.20 9.82 -17.43
N ALA A 162 7.30 10.68 -16.42
CA ALA A 162 6.14 11.39 -15.89
C ALA A 162 5.94 12.80 -16.48
N ARG A 163 6.95 13.41 -17.12
CA ARG A 163 6.92 14.81 -17.59
C ARG A 163 5.69 15.19 -18.43
N PRO A 164 5.32 16.49 -18.52
CA PRO A 164 4.10 16.92 -19.21
C PRO A 164 4.05 16.61 -20.71
N ASP A 165 5.22 16.46 -21.34
CA ASP A 165 5.44 16.07 -22.73
C ASP A 165 6.00 14.64 -22.83
N ALA A 166 5.59 13.76 -21.91
CA ALA A 166 6.00 12.35 -21.90
C ALA A 166 5.68 11.70 -23.26
N PRO A 167 6.65 11.01 -23.89
CA PRO A 167 6.40 10.26 -25.11
C PRO A 167 5.29 9.22 -24.94
N ALA A 168 4.57 8.91 -26.02
CA ALA A 168 3.47 7.95 -25.99
C ALA A 168 3.91 6.58 -25.46
N GLU A 169 5.14 6.17 -25.73
CA GLU A 169 5.72 4.92 -25.23
C GLU A 169 5.77 4.86 -23.70
N CYS A 170 6.08 5.98 -23.03
CA CYS A 170 6.14 6.05 -21.56
C CYS A 170 4.73 5.98 -20.94
N LEU A 171 3.74 6.60 -21.60
CA LEU A 171 2.34 6.49 -21.19
C LEU A 171 1.81 5.06 -21.41
N ASN A 172 2.19 4.42 -22.52
CA ASN A 172 1.85 3.03 -22.82
C ASN A 172 2.45 2.06 -21.79
N LEU A 173 3.66 2.32 -21.29
CA LEU A 173 4.24 1.52 -20.21
C LEU A 173 3.39 1.58 -18.94
N THR A 174 2.98 2.79 -18.55
CA THR A 174 2.16 2.97 -17.34
C THR A 174 0.81 2.27 -17.49
N ASP A 175 0.17 2.37 -18.66
CA ASP A 175 -1.07 1.64 -18.94
C ASP A 175 -0.85 0.13 -18.94
N LEU A 176 0.27 -0.36 -19.49
CA LEU A 176 0.62 -1.79 -19.48
C LEU A 176 0.77 -2.32 -18.05
N VAL A 177 1.53 -1.64 -17.20
CA VAL A 177 1.75 -2.04 -15.79
C VAL A 177 0.43 -2.05 -15.03
N LEU A 178 -0.43 -1.03 -15.24
CA LEU A 178 -1.75 -0.98 -14.64
C LEU A 178 -2.66 -2.11 -15.14
N CYS A 179 -2.71 -2.37 -16.44
CA CYS A 179 -3.48 -3.48 -16.99
C CYS A 179 -3.01 -4.83 -16.44
N ALA A 180 -1.71 -5.02 -16.25
CA ALA A 180 -1.15 -6.23 -15.63
C ALA A 180 -1.64 -6.39 -14.18
N ALA A 181 -1.54 -5.33 -13.37
CA ALA A 181 -2.02 -5.34 -11.99
C ALA A 181 -3.55 -5.55 -11.90
N GLU A 182 -4.31 -5.04 -12.87
CA GLU A 182 -5.75 -5.23 -12.98
C GLU A 182 -6.16 -6.65 -13.39
N ALA A 183 -5.34 -7.35 -14.19
CA ALA A 183 -5.67 -8.66 -14.76
C ALA A 183 -5.19 -9.84 -13.92
N HIS A 184 -3.94 -9.83 -13.44
CA HIS A 184 -3.27 -10.99 -12.83
C HIS A 184 -3.25 -11.01 -11.31
N ALA A 185 -2.94 -12.15 -10.69
CA ALA A 185 -2.96 -12.32 -9.24
C ALA A 185 -2.01 -11.37 -8.48
N ARG A 186 -2.07 -11.43 -7.14
CA ARG A 186 -1.34 -10.55 -6.21
C ARG A 186 0.17 -10.44 -6.48
N PRO A 187 0.90 -11.50 -6.88
CA PRO A 187 2.33 -11.39 -7.19
C PRO A 187 2.66 -10.36 -8.29
N VAL A 188 1.75 -10.12 -9.23
CA VAL A 188 1.93 -9.09 -10.28
C VAL A 188 1.69 -7.69 -9.71
N MET A 189 0.70 -7.50 -8.84
CA MET A 189 0.50 -6.23 -8.14
C MET A 189 1.71 -5.91 -7.25
N GLU A 190 2.27 -6.91 -6.55
CA GLU A 190 3.49 -6.75 -5.76
C GLU A 190 4.67 -6.30 -6.63
N ALA A 191 4.87 -6.95 -7.78
CA ALA A 191 5.90 -6.54 -8.74
C ALA A 191 5.66 -5.17 -9.38
N ALA A 192 4.41 -4.68 -9.41
CA ALA A 192 4.03 -3.40 -9.99
C ALA A 192 3.97 -2.25 -8.97
N ALA A 193 3.90 -2.54 -7.67
CA ALA A 193 3.67 -1.54 -6.63
C ALA A 193 4.71 -0.42 -6.65
N ASP A 194 5.99 -0.79 -6.68
CA ASP A 194 7.10 0.17 -6.66
C ASP A 194 7.11 1.10 -7.88
N TYR A 195 6.56 0.67 -9.02
CA TYR A 195 6.44 1.51 -10.21
C TYR A 195 5.56 2.73 -9.92
N PHE A 196 4.40 2.51 -9.31
CA PHE A 196 3.48 3.59 -8.95
C PHE A 196 4.04 4.43 -7.80
N LEU A 197 4.71 3.83 -6.82
CA LEU A 197 5.37 4.58 -5.74
C LEU A 197 6.48 5.47 -6.29
N MET A 198 7.27 4.98 -7.25
CA MET A 198 8.36 5.72 -7.88
C MET A 198 7.86 6.88 -8.73
N LEU A 199 6.76 6.71 -9.49
CA LEU A 199 6.11 7.82 -10.19
C LEU A 199 5.73 8.97 -9.25
N ASN A 200 5.51 8.69 -7.96
CA ASN A 200 5.16 9.72 -7.00
C ASN A 200 6.30 10.56 -6.46
N THR A 201 7.54 10.20 -6.78
CA THR A 201 8.70 11.07 -6.53
C THR A 201 8.66 12.34 -7.39
N VAL A 202 7.90 12.34 -8.50
CA VAL A 202 7.72 13.49 -9.39
C VAL A 202 6.55 14.35 -8.91
N SER A 203 6.69 15.68 -8.83
CA SER A 203 5.59 16.55 -8.38
C SER A 203 4.37 16.50 -9.32
N VAL A 204 3.15 16.52 -8.78
CA VAL A 204 1.91 16.45 -9.60
C VAL A 204 1.84 17.53 -10.67
N SER A 205 2.28 18.75 -10.35
CA SER A 205 2.33 19.89 -11.28
C SER A 205 3.29 19.71 -12.45
N SER A 206 4.26 18.80 -12.33
CA SER A 206 5.20 18.45 -13.38
C SER A 206 4.86 17.13 -14.08
N ARG A 207 3.67 16.56 -13.85
CA ARG A 207 3.26 15.30 -14.50
C ARG A 207 2.39 15.52 -15.73
N HIS A 208 2.42 14.55 -16.64
CA HIS A 208 1.44 14.39 -17.69
C HIS A 208 0.03 14.21 -17.07
N PRO A 209 -1.02 14.89 -17.56
CA PRO A 209 -2.35 14.86 -16.96
C PRO A 209 -2.96 13.45 -16.80
N SER A 210 -2.66 12.51 -17.70
CA SER A 210 -3.15 11.13 -17.60
C SER A 210 -2.52 10.34 -16.44
N LEU A 211 -1.38 10.79 -15.90
CA LEU A 211 -0.67 10.19 -14.78
C LEU A 211 -1.07 10.81 -13.43
N GLY A 212 -2.11 11.64 -13.43
CA GLY A 212 -2.79 12.16 -12.24
C GLY A 212 -4.03 11.35 -11.90
N GLU A 213 -5.17 12.04 -11.72
CA GLU A 213 -6.41 11.45 -11.22
C GLU A 213 -6.90 10.18 -11.97
N PRO A 214 -6.90 10.11 -13.31
CA PRO A 214 -7.40 8.93 -14.02
C PRO A 214 -6.65 7.64 -13.69
N LEU A 215 -5.33 7.73 -13.54
CA LEU A 215 -4.44 6.61 -13.18
C LEU A 215 -4.77 6.11 -11.77
N PHE A 216 -4.76 7.00 -10.78
CA PHE A 216 -4.95 6.61 -9.38
C PHE A 216 -6.38 6.11 -9.08
N LYS A 217 -7.40 6.59 -9.81
CA LYS A 217 -8.75 6.01 -9.70
C LYS A 217 -8.78 4.53 -10.09
N ARG A 218 -8.20 4.19 -11.25
CA ARG A 218 -8.09 2.79 -11.70
C ARG A 218 -7.25 1.96 -10.73
N LEU A 219 -6.16 2.52 -10.23
CA LEU A 219 -5.26 1.85 -9.28
C LEU A 219 -5.96 1.54 -7.95
N VAL A 220 -6.79 2.45 -7.40
CA VAL A 220 -7.61 2.18 -6.22
C VAL A 220 -8.52 0.98 -6.47
N GLY A 221 -9.20 0.95 -7.62
CA GLY A 221 -10.05 -0.18 -8.00
C GLY A 221 -9.28 -1.50 -8.09
N ALA A 222 -8.06 -1.47 -8.65
CA ALA A 222 -7.17 -2.64 -8.69
C ALA A 222 -6.76 -3.09 -7.28
N CYS A 223 -6.35 -2.16 -6.41
CA CYS A 223 -5.96 -2.45 -5.04
C CYS A 223 -7.10 -3.10 -4.24
N VAL A 224 -8.31 -2.55 -4.34
CA VAL A 224 -9.48 -3.13 -3.64
C VAL A 224 -9.75 -4.55 -4.13
N ARG A 225 -9.71 -4.81 -5.45
CA ARG A 225 -9.89 -6.16 -5.99
C ARG A 225 -8.80 -7.14 -5.52
N ARG A 226 -7.55 -6.69 -5.40
CA ARG A 226 -6.43 -7.53 -4.94
C ARG A 226 -6.41 -7.75 -3.43
N ALA A 227 -7.04 -6.87 -2.67
CA ALA A 227 -7.26 -7.04 -1.24
C ALA A 227 -8.35 -8.08 -0.91
N THR A 228 -9.21 -8.42 -1.87
CA THR A 228 -10.31 -9.38 -1.70
C THR A 228 -9.78 -10.80 -1.43
N LEU A 229 -10.36 -11.46 -0.43
CA LEU A 229 -10.14 -12.87 -0.16
C LEU A 229 -10.74 -13.75 -1.28
N PRO A 230 -10.21 -14.96 -1.52
CA PRO A 230 -10.80 -15.89 -2.48
C PRO A 230 -12.30 -16.13 -2.25
N ALA A 231 -13.06 -16.36 -3.33
CA ALA A 231 -14.51 -16.52 -3.26
C ALA A 231 -14.93 -17.78 -2.47
N ASP A 232 -14.09 -18.80 -2.48
CA ASP A 232 -14.18 -20.07 -1.77
C ASP A 232 -13.48 -20.06 -0.41
N PHE A 233 -12.95 -18.92 0.02
CA PHE A 233 -12.30 -18.78 1.32
C PHE A 233 -13.26 -19.14 2.46
N THR A 234 -12.84 -20.07 3.31
CA THR A 234 -13.57 -20.47 4.51
C THR A 234 -12.76 -20.22 5.77
N THR A 235 -11.52 -20.71 5.79
CA THR A 235 -10.56 -20.60 6.89
C THR A 235 -9.14 -20.57 6.33
N TRP A 236 -8.20 -20.03 7.10
CA TRP A 236 -6.78 -20.04 6.73
C TRP A 236 -6.18 -21.44 6.65
N ASP A 237 -6.67 -22.39 7.44
CA ASP A 237 -6.23 -23.80 7.38
C ASP A 237 -6.58 -24.48 6.04
N ALA A 238 -7.62 -23.99 5.34
CA ALA A 238 -8.09 -24.54 4.08
C ALA A 238 -7.70 -23.69 2.86
N ALA A 239 -7.05 -22.54 3.07
CA ALA A 239 -6.67 -21.63 2.01
C ALA A 239 -5.42 -22.11 1.27
N GLU A 240 -5.34 -21.86 -0.03
CA GLU A 240 -4.12 -22.13 -0.82
C GLU A 240 -2.98 -21.16 -0.49
N GLU A 241 -3.33 -19.92 -0.15
CA GLU A 241 -2.39 -18.89 0.26
C GLU A 241 -2.33 -18.80 1.79
N ASP A 242 -1.12 -18.71 2.31
CA ASP A 242 -0.83 -18.58 3.73
C ASP A 242 -1.25 -17.20 4.29
N GLU A 243 -1.75 -17.19 5.53
CA GLU A 243 -2.27 -16.00 6.22
C GLU A 243 -1.20 -14.89 6.34
N ASP A 244 0.04 -15.25 6.69
CA ASP A 244 1.13 -14.27 6.84
C ASP A 244 1.49 -13.65 5.49
N THR A 245 1.47 -14.45 4.42
CA THR A 245 1.77 -13.99 3.07
C THR A 245 0.73 -12.99 2.58
N PHE A 246 -0.56 -13.34 2.70
CA PHE A 246 -1.67 -12.43 2.38
C PHE A 246 -1.66 -11.17 3.25
N GLY A 247 -1.41 -11.35 4.55
CA GLY A 247 -1.31 -10.28 5.53
C GLY A 247 -0.21 -9.28 5.20
N ARG A 248 1.00 -9.76 4.87
CA ARG A 248 2.12 -8.91 4.43
C ARG A 248 1.80 -8.15 3.16
N PHE A 249 1.25 -8.83 2.16
CA PHE A 249 0.84 -8.20 0.92
C PHE A 249 -0.17 -7.06 1.18
N ARG A 250 -1.18 -7.28 2.02
CA ARG A 250 -2.16 -6.24 2.35
C ARG A 250 -1.57 -5.11 3.18
N GLU A 251 -0.95 -5.44 4.31
CA GLU A 251 -0.55 -4.45 5.31
C GLU A 251 0.72 -3.68 4.94
N GLN A 252 1.58 -4.23 4.08
CA GLN A 252 2.84 -3.59 3.67
C GLN A 252 2.77 -3.06 2.24
N ILE A 253 2.26 -3.86 1.29
CA ILE A 253 2.28 -3.46 -0.12
C ILE A 253 1.05 -2.64 -0.49
N LEU A 254 -0.16 -3.21 -0.33
CA LEU A 254 -1.38 -2.49 -0.72
C LEU A 254 -1.65 -1.27 0.16
N ALA A 255 -1.30 -1.33 1.45
CA ALA A 255 -1.46 -0.17 2.33
C ALA A 255 -0.64 1.02 1.85
N ASP A 256 0.62 0.81 1.44
CA ASP A 256 1.49 1.87 0.92
C ASP A 256 0.98 2.42 -0.43
N VAL A 257 0.52 1.54 -1.33
CA VAL A 257 -0.08 1.96 -2.61
C VAL A 257 -1.40 2.72 -2.40
N LEU A 258 -2.23 2.33 -1.43
CA LEU A 258 -3.49 3.02 -1.12
C LEU A 258 -3.25 4.36 -0.41
N ASP A 259 -2.28 4.43 0.50
CA ASP A 259 -1.82 5.70 1.10
C ASP A 259 -1.41 6.66 -0.01
N ASN A 260 -0.57 6.18 -0.91
CA ASN A 260 -0.12 6.93 -2.06
C ASN A 260 -1.28 7.41 -2.97
N CYS A 261 -2.23 6.53 -3.28
CA CYS A 261 -3.45 6.89 -4.00
C CYS A 261 -4.22 8.01 -3.29
N TYR A 262 -4.40 7.91 -1.97
CA TYR A 262 -5.08 8.95 -1.19
C TYR A 262 -4.32 10.28 -1.21
N GLY A 263 -2.99 10.25 -1.09
CA GLY A 263 -2.14 11.44 -1.23
C GLY A 263 -2.35 12.17 -2.56
N MET A 264 -2.58 11.40 -3.63
CA MET A 264 -2.74 11.89 -5.00
C MET A 264 -4.14 12.40 -5.35
N ILE A 265 -5.20 11.70 -4.95
CA ILE A 265 -6.57 12.01 -5.38
C ILE A 265 -7.55 12.30 -4.22
N ARG A 266 -7.06 12.34 -2.97
CA ARG A 266 -7.77 12.84 -1.78
C ARG A 266 -9.20 12.28 -1.65
N SER A 267 -10.22 13.14 -1.59
CA SER A 267 -11.62 12.77 -1.43
C SER A 267 -12.10 11.82 -2.54
N ARG A 268 -11.55 11.91 -3.76
CA ARG A 268 -11.87 11.00 -4.86
C ARG A 268 -11.46 9.56 -4.54
N CYS A 269 -10.35 9.33 -3.83
CA CYS A 269 -9.98 7.99 -3.36
C CYS A 269 -11.06 7.41 -2.44
N LEU A 270 -11.57 8.22 -1.51
CA LEU A 270 -12.63 7.82 -0.60
C LEU A 270 -13.95 7.53 -1.33
N LEU A 271 -14.27 8.30 -2.39
CA LEU A 271 -15.43 8.03 -3.24
C LEU A 271 -15.32 6.68 -3.96
N GLU A 272 -14.15 6.34 -4.51
CA GLU A 272 -13.93 5.03 -5.15
C GLU A 272 -14.08 3.88 -4.12
N ILE A 273 -13.51 4.03 -2.92
CA ILE A 273 -13.65 3.04 -1.83
C ILE A 273 -15.12 2.93 -1.38
N GLY A 274 -15.82 4.05 -1.26
CA GLY A 274 -17.24 4.09 -0.92
C GLY A 274 -18.13 3.44 -1.98
N GLY A 275 -17.79 3.64 -3.26
CA GLY A 275 -18.43 2.98 -4.39
C GLY A 275 -18.24 1.46 -4.34
N ALA A 276 -17.00 1.01 -4.10
CA ALA A 276 -16.70 -0.41 -3.93
C ALA A 276 -17.53 -1.03 -2.80
N LEU A 277 -17.57 -0.38 -1.63
CA LEU A 277 -18.36 -0.83 -0.49
C LEU A 277 -19.87 -0.86 -0.77
N ALA A 278 -20.40 0.14 -1.48
CA ALA A 278 -21.81 0.21 -1.84
C ALA A 278 -22.20 -0.85 -2.89
N SER A 279 -21.24 -1.28 -3.72
CA SER A 279 -21.44 -2.27 -4.77
C SER A 279 -21.09 -3.70 -4.35
N ALA A 280 -20.61 -3.90 -3.12
CA ALA A 280 -20.20 -5.19 -2.59
C ALA A 280 -21.31 -6.24 -2.70
N ARG A 281 -21.00 -7.38 -3.31
CA ARG A 281 -21.96 -8.48 -3.52
C ARG A 281 -21.69 -9.68 -2.63
N SER A 282 -20.50 -9.73 -2.06
CA SER A 282 -20.03 -10.76 -1.14
C SER A 282 -19.48 -10.11 0.14
N TRP A 283 -19.32 -10.92 1.18
CA TRP A 283 -18.68 -10.43 2.40
C TRP A 283 -17.19 -10.13 2.16
N GLN A 284 -16.53 -10.85 1.23
CA GLN A 284 -15.15 -10.60 0.84
C GLN A 284 -14.99 -9.21 0.20
N ASP A 285 -15.92 -8.81 -0.68
CA ASP A 285 -15.92 -7.47 -1.28
C ASP A 285 -16.08 -6.38 -0.21
N ALA A 286 -17.01 -6.60 0.73
CA ALA A 286 -17.23 -5.68 1.83
C ALA A 286 -15.99 -5.58 2.73
N GLU A 287 -15.35 -6.71 3.05
CA GLU A 287 -14.12 -6.77 3.84
C GLU A 287 -12.98 -6.01 3.16
N ALA A 288 -12.76 -6.25 1.86
CA ALA A 288 -11.71 -5.58 1.08
C ALA A 288 -11.90 -4.06 1.05
N ALA A 289 -13.14 -3.59 0.85
CA ALA A 289 -13.45 -2.17 0.86
C ALA A 289 -13.27 -1.53 2.24
N VAL A 290 -13.65 -2.22 3.32
CA VAL A 290 -13.42 -1.77 4.71
C VAL A 290 -11.93 -1.68 5.02
N PHE A 291 -11.15 -2.65 4.56
CA PHE A 291 -9.69 -2.60 4.66
C PHE A 291 -9.11 -1.41 3.91
N ALA A 292 -9.55 -1.14 2.68
CA ALA A 292 -9.06 0.00 1.92
C ALA A 292 -9.40 1.32 2.62
N ALA A 293 -10.61 1.44 3.18
CA ALA A 293 -11.01 2.58 4.00
C ALA A 293 -10.14 2.74 5.25
N ARG A 294 -9.68 1.64 5.86
CA ARG A 294 -8.74 1.67 6.99
C ARG A 294 -7.33 2.06 6.55
N ALA A 295 -6.83 1.53 5.43
CA ALA A 295 -5.47 1.78 4.96
C ALA A 295 -5.19 3.28 4.78
N VAL A 296 -6.16 4.03 4.26
CA VAL A 296 -6.06 5.48 4.04
C VAL A 296 -6.30 6.33 5.31
N ALA A 297 -6.59 5.73 6.46
CA ALA A 297 -6.88 6.47 7.70
C ALA A 297 -5.66 7.21 8.26
N ALA A 298 -4.46 6.62 8.15
CA ALA A 298 -3.22 7.21 8.63
C ALA A 298 -2.84 8.51 7.90
N PRO A 299 -2.77 8.55 6.56
CA PRO A 299 -2.46 9.78 5.83
C PRO A 299 -3.56 10.83 5.97
N LEU A 300 -4.83 10.42 5.99
CA LEU A 300 -5.96 11.32 6.26
C LEU A 300 -5.80 12.03 7.61
N ARG A 301 -5.41 11.30 8.65
CA ARG A 301 -5.15 11.89 9.98
C ARG A 301 -4.01 12.91 9.95
N THR A 302 -2.95 12.66 9.19
CA THR A 302 -1.84 13.62 9.02
C THR A 302 -2.34 14.91 8.38
N THR A 303 -3.14 14.80 7.31
CA THR A 303 -3.77 15.94 6.63
C THR A 303 -4.67 16.75 7.57
N LEU A 304 -5.54 16.09 8.33
CA LEU A 304 -6.46 16.76 9.27
C LEU A 304 -5.72 17.42 10.45
N LYS A 305 -4.60 16.85 10.91
CA LYS A 305 -3.78 17.45 11.97
C LYS A 305 -3.04 18.70 11.50
N GLN A 306 -2.43 18.67 10.32
CA GLN A 306 -1.74 19.84 9.74
C GLN A 306 -2.70 21.02 9.58
N THR A 307 -3.93 20.72 9.17
CA THR A 307 -5.03 21.68 9.09
C THR A 307 -5.37 22.31 10.45
N THR A 308 -5.53 21.48 11.48
CA THR A 308 -5.96 21.92 12.81
C THR A 308 -4.86 22.72 13.53
N LEU A 309 -3.60 22.33 13.37
CA LEU A 309 -2.44 23.05 13.93
C LEU A 309 -2.21 24.41 13.25
N GLY A 310 -2.41 24.49 11.93
CA GLY A 310 -2.39 25.77 11.19
C GLY A 310 -3.50 26.73 11.64
N ARG A 311 -4.62 26.20 12.16
CA ARG A 311 -5.73 26.97 12.73
C ARG A 311 -5.45 27.42 14.17
N SER A 312 -4.81 26.57 14.98
CA SER A 312 -4.45 26.88 16.37
C SER A 312 -3.35 27.94 16.47
N ASN A 313 -2.35 27.95 15.57
CA ASN A 313 -1.31 28.99 15.53
C ASN A 313 -1.82 30.35 15.03
N ARG A 314 -3.03 30.43 14.48
CA ARG A 314 -3.66 31.70 14.06
C ARG A 314 -4.64 32.26 15.10
N GLY A 315 -4.95 31.50 16.15
CA GLY A 315 -6.02 31.80 17.10
C GLY A 315 -5.61 32.14 18.54
N GLY A 316 -4.31 32.14 18.88
CA GLY A 316 -3.87 32.42 20.25
C GLY A 316 -2.46 32.99 20.32
N GLY A 317 -2.33 34.20 20.86
CA GLY A 317 -1.08 34.72 21.39
C GLY A 317 -0.51 35.93 20.65
N ALA A 318 -0.94 37.13 21.06
CA ALA A 318 -0.09 38.30 21.00
C ALA A 318 1.09 38.08 21.98
N ALA A 319 2.30 37.82 21.45
CA ALA A 319 3.60 38.28 21.95
C ALA A 319 4.75 37.46 21.33
N GLY A 320 5.49 38.09 20.41
CA GLY A 320 6.94 37.94 20.27
C GLY A 320 7.50 36.64 19.68
N GLN A 321 7.53 36.54 18.35
CA GLN A 321 8.76 36.10 17.66
C GLN A 321 8.79 36.59 16.21
N VAL A 322 9.91 37.18 15.84
CA VAL A 322 10.22 37.79 14.54
C VAL A 322 11.01 36.77 13.70
N ALA A 323 10.86 36.87 12.37
CA ALA A 323 11.49 36.12 11.27
C ALA A 323 10.63 34.97 10.71
N PHE A 324 10.32 34.85 9.42
CA PHE A 324 10.81 35.49 8.19
C PHE A 324 9.67 35.45 7.15
N GLY A 325 9.66 36.37 6.19
CA GLY A 325 8.50 36.69 5.34
C GLY A 325 7.83 35.52 4.60
N GLY A 326 6.51 35.52 4.61
CA GLY A 326 5.63 34.74 3.73
C GLY A 326 4.22 35.30 3.86
N ALA A 327 3.61 35.68 2.74
CA ALA A 327 2.27 36.26 2.69
C ALA A 327 1.26 35.40 3.45
N ALA A 328 0.18 36.02 3.95
CA ALA A 328 -0.98 35.29 4.43
C ALA A 328 -1.46 34.34 3.31
N THR A 329 -1.07 33.07 3.37
CA THR A 329 -1.54 32.06 2.44
C THR A 329 -3.01 31.85 2.75
N THR A 330 -3.85 32.53 1.97
CA THR A 330 -5.23 32.11 1.73
C THR A 330 -5.18 30.65 1.36
N ARG A 331 -5.77 29.81 2.19
CA ARG A 331 -5.83 28.37 1.95
C ARG A 331 -6.50 28.14 0.60
N ASP A 332 -5.95 27.25 -0.22
CA ASP A 332 -6.49 27.00 -1.54
C ASP A 332 -7.97 26.55 -1.40
N PRO A 333 -8.92 27.20 -2.09
CA PRO A 333 -10.33 26.80 -2.05
C PRO A 333 -10.56 25.32 -2.37
N SER A 334 -9.70 24.71 -3.18
CA SER A 334 -9.75 23.28 -3.50
C SER A 334 -9.47 22.39 -2.28
N GLU A 335 -8.45 22.72 -1.48
CA GLU A 335 -8.13 21.98 -0.25
C GLU A 335 -9.28 22.01 0.77
N VAL A 336 -9.99 23.15 0.87
CA VAL A 336 -11.12 23.31 1.78
C VAL A 336 -12.32 22.49 1.30
N ALA A 337 -12.56 22.43 -0.01
CA ALA A 337 -13.62 21.61 -0.59
C ALA A 337 -13.33 20.11 -0.37
N ASP A 338 -12.10 19.66 -0.62
CA ASP A 338 -11.68 18.27 -0.41
C ASP A 338 -11.78 17.84 1.06
N GLU A 339 -11.46 18.74 1.99
CA GLU A 339 -11.64 18.50 3.43
C GLU A 339 -13.12 18.33 3.77
N ALA A 340 -13.99 19.21 3.27
CA ALA A 340 -15.43 19.10 3.49
C ALA A 340 -16.01 17.80 2.91
N GLU A 341 -15.59 17.41 1.70
CA GLU A 341 -15.97 16.13 1.08
C GLU A 341 -15.48 14.93 1.92
N THR A 342 -14.25 15.00 2.45
CA THR A 342 -13.69 13.97 3.34
C THR A 342 -14.52 13.82 4.62
N HIS A 343 -14.88 14.93 5.28
CA HIS A 343 -15.74 14.91 6.46
C HIS A 343 -17.15 14.37 6.14
N ALA A 344 -17.71 14.73 4.99
CA ALA A 344 -19.02 14.23 4.56
C ALA A 344 -19.00 12.72 4.31
N PHE A 345 -17.96 12.22 3.63
CA PHE A 345 -17.76 10.79 3.42
C PHE A 345 -17.65 10.04 4.76
N LEU A 346 -16.78 10.49 5.67
CA LEU A 346 -16.60 9.83 6.96
C LEU A 346 -17.88 9.84 7.79
N SER A 347 -18.64 10.93 7.76
CA SER A 347 -19.94 11.01 8.44
C SER A 347 -20.93 9.97 7.91
N GLN A 348 -21.03 9.83 6.59
CA GLN A 348 -21.89 8.81 5.97
C GLN A 348 -21.43 7.39 6.29
N LEU A 349 -20.12 7.14 6.23
CA LEU A 349 -19.53 5.85 6.57
C LEU A 349 -19.86 5.45 8.02
N PHE A 350 -19.57 6.34 8.98
CA PHE A 350 -19.81 6.05 10.40
C PHE A 350 -21.27 6.08 10.79
N GLN A 351 -22.13 6.80 10.08
CA GLN A 351 -23.58 6.68 10.22
C GLN A 351 -24.03 5.26 9.90
N ARG A 352 -23.61 4.71 8.75
CA ARG A 352 -23.96 3.34 8.34
C ARG A 352 -23.39 2.29 9.29
N VAL A 353 -22.17 2.50 9.82
CA VAL A 353 -21.59 1.65 10.87
C VAL A 353 -22.45 1.69 12.15
N GLY A 354 -22.92 2.88 12.56
CA GLY A 354 -23.80 3.03 13.71
C GLY A 354 -25.15 2.33 13.53
N GLU A 355 -25.77 2.48 12.36
CA GLU A 355 -27.02 1.79 11.99
C GLU A 355 -26.84 0.27 12.02
N ALA A 356 -25.74 -0.24 11.46
CA ALA A 356 -25.38 -1.66 11.51
C ALA A 356 -25.16 -2.14 12.95
N GLY A 357 -24.53 -1.32 13.79
CA GLY A 357 -24.31 -1.62 15.20
C GLY A 357 -25.61 -1.71 16.00
N VAL A 358 -26.56 -0.80 15.75
CA VAL A 358 -27.90 -0.86 16.39
C VAL A 358 -28.64 -2.12 15.98
N ALA A 359 -28.66 -2.44 14.68
CA ALA A 359 -29.29 -3.65 14.17
C ALA A 359 -28.67 -4.93 14.77
N ALA A 360 -27.34 -5.00 14.81
CA ALA A 360 -26.63 -6.17 15.30
C ALA A 360 -26.70 -6.35 16.82
N ASN A 361 -26.97 -5.30 17.60
CA ASN A 361 -27.26 -5.43 19.03
C ASN A 361 -28.71 -5.84 19.31
N ALA A 362 -29.64 -5.66 18.36
CA ALA A 362 -31.03 -6.07 18.47
C ALA A 362 -31.28 -7.51 17.99
N GLY A 363 -30.32 -8.11 17.29
CA GLY A 363 -30.36 -9.49 16.78
C GLY A 363 -28.98 -10.15 16.83
N ASP A 364 -28.70 -11.06 15.91
CA ASP A 364 -27.36 -11.64 15.74
C ASP A 364 -26.57 -10.88 14.67
N PHE A 365 -25.23 -10.91 14.75
CA PHE A 365 -24.29 -10.41 13.74
C PHE A 365 -24.33 -11.19 12.41
N ALA A 366 -25.45 -11.83 12.08
CA ALA A 366 -25.62 -12.73 10.95
C ALA A 366 -26.44 -12.07 9.82
N GLY A 367 -25.76 -11.31 8.95
CA GLY A 367 -26.19 -11.14 7.55
C GLY A 367 -27.05 -9.92 7.18
N GLY A 368 -27.33 -9.00 8.11
CA GLY A 368 -28.26 -7.87 7.84
C GLY A 368 -27.71 -6.72 6.98
N GLY A 369 -26.38 -6.54 6.89
CA GLY A 369 -25.77 -5.43 6.17
C GLY A 369 -24.27 -5.60 5.93
N ALA A 370 -23.68 -4.73 5.09
CA ALA A 370 -22.29 -4.86 4.63
C ALA A 370 -21.29 -5.05 5.79
N PHE A 371 -21.39 -4.24 6.86
CA PHE A 371 -20.48 -4.27 8.02
C PHE A 371 -20.69 -5.43 8.99
N THR A 372 -21.75 -6.22 8.83
CA THR A 372 -22.09 -7.34 9.74
C THR A 372 -22.39 -8.61 8.93
N SER A 373 -21.82 -8.69 7.73
CA SER A 373 -22.06 -9.78 6.78
C SER A 373 -21.27 -11.03 7.12
N HIS A 374 -20.11 -10.88 7.78
CA HIS A 374 -19.22 -11.98 8.15
C HIS A 374 -18.31 -11.59 9.33
N PRO A 375 -17.87 -12.53 10.19
CA PRO A 375 -16.98 -12.24 11.32
C PRO A 375 -15.70 -11.48 10.95
N LEU A 376 -15.05 -11.84 9.83
CA LEU A 376 -13.87 -11.12 9.34
C LEU A 376 -14.17 -9.68 8.92
N VAL A 377 -15.38 -9.40 8.44
CA VAL A 377 -15.81 -8.02 8.16
C VAL A 377 -15.98 -7.24 9.45
N VAL A 378 -16.50 -7.87 10.50
CA VAL A 378 -16.64 -7.25 11.83
C VAL A 378 -15.28 -6.93 12.43
N ALA A 379 -14.31 -7.85 12.28
CA ALA A 379 -12.92 -7.64 12.68
C ALA A 379 -12.29 -6.47 11.90
N SER A 380 -12.38 -6.46 10.58
CA SER A 380 -11.85 -5.40 9.70
C SER A 380 -12.51 -4.04 10.00
N THR A 381 -13.82 -4.03 10.23
CA THR A 381 -14.58 -2.81 10.61
C THR A 381 -14.14 -2.30 11.97
N SER A 382 -13.89 -3.17 12.94
CA SER A 382 -13.37 -2.77 14.26
C SER A 382 -11.99 -2.12 14.14
N ARG A 383 -11.09 -2.67 13.30
CA ARG A 383 -9.78 -2.06 13.00
C ARG A 383 -9.95 -0.70 12.32
N MET A 384 -10.87 -0.57 11.37
CA MET A 384 -11.21 0.69 10.70
C MET A 384 -11.68 1.74 11.71
N ILE A 385 -12.65 1.42 12.58
CA ILE A 385 -13.15 2.33 13.62
C ILE A 385 -12.00 2.80 14.51
N GLY A 386 -11.13 1.87 14.95
CA GLY A 386 -9.97 2.20 15.76
C GLY A 386 -8.99 3.16 15.08
N ALA A 387 -8.75 3.00 13.78
CA ALA A 387 -7.88 3.87 13.00
C ALA A 387 -8.39 5.32 12.92
N TYR A 388 -9.71 5.50 12.90
CA TYR A 388 -10.38 6.81 12.88
C TYR A 388 -10.73 7.40 14.25
N ALA A 389 -10.33 6.76 15.37
CA ALA A 389 -10.62 7.25 16.72
C ALA A 389 -10.17 8.71 16.97
N ALA A 390 -9.08 9.15 16.34
CA ALA A 390 -8.64 10.54 16.43
C ALA A 390 -9.65 11.52 15.78
N TRP A 391 -10.16 11.20 14.60
CA TRP A 391 -11.17 12.02 13.91
C TRP A 391 -12.49 12.07 14.68
N LEU A 392 -12.92 10.93 15.24
CA LEU A 392 -14.11 10.83 16.10
C LEU A 392 -14.02 11.72 17.35
N GLY A 393 -12.83 11.90 17.91
CA GLY A 393 -12.63 12.75 19.09
C GLY A 393 -12.43 14.24 18.79
N GLN A 394 -11.85 14.57 17.63
CA GLN A 394 -11.38 15.93 17.31
C GLN A 394 -12.34 16.75 16.46
N SER A 395 -13.15 16.11 15.61
CA SER A 395 -14.09 16.81 14.72
C SER A 395 -15.50 16.87 15.32
N ARG A 396 -16.26 17.91 14.99
CA ARG A 396 -17.66 18.03 15.44
C ARG A 396 -18.52 16.91 14.85
N GLU A 397 -18.31 16.62 13.57
CA GLU A 397 -19.00 15.55 12.83
C GLU A 397 -18.66 14.19 13.43
N GLY A 398 -17.37 13.92 13.67
CA GLY A 398 -16.91 12.68 14.28
C GLY A 398 -17.44 12.49 15.69
N GLN A 399 -17.50 13.55 16.50
CA GLN A 399 -18.09 13.47 17.85
C GLN A 399 -19.57 13.09 17.79
N ALA A 400 -20.33 13.55 16.79
CA ALA A 400 -21.71 13.15 16.60
C ALA A 400 -21.84 11.64 16.30
N MET A 401 -20.87 11.08 15.58
CA MET A 401 -20.85 9.66 15.18
C MET A 401 -20.29 8.71 16.25
N ALA A 402 -19.56 9.22 17.25
CA ALA A 402 -18.86 8.41 18.25
C ALA A 402 -19.77 7.42 19.00
N GLN A 403 -21.03 7.80 19.28
CA GLN A 403 -22.00 6.90 19.92
C GLN A 403 -22.29 5.66 19.05
N GLY A 404 -22.51 5.85 17.75
CA GLY A 404 -22.77 4.75 16.82
C GLY A 404 -21.58 3.80 16.69
N ALA A 405 -20.36 4.36 16.63
CA ALA A 405 -19.13 3.57 16.61
C ALA A 405 -18.97 2.72 17.89
N VAL A 406 -19.23 3.29 19.06
CA VAL A 406 -19.19 2.55 20.35
C VAL A 406 -20.25 1.47 20.41
N THR A 407 -21.48 1.77 19.96
CA THR A 407 -22.57 0.77 19.89
C THR A 407 -22.17 -0.41 19.00
N TYR A 408 -21.59 -0.16 17.83
CA TYR A 408 -21.08 -1.21 16.95
C TYR A 408 -20.00 -2.05 17.63
N LEU A 409 -18.99 -1.41 18.23
CA LEU A 409 -17.87 -2.10 18.88
C LEU A 409 -18.31 -2.97 20.05
N LEU A 410 -19.26 -2.52 20.87
CA LEU A 410 -19.82 -3.33 21.95
C LEU A 410 -20.49 -4.61 21.43
N GLY A 411 -21.14 -4.53 20.26
CA GLY A 411 -21.68 -5.71 19.60
C GLY A 411 -20.58 -6.63 19.10
N ALA A 412 -19.53 -6.05 18.49
CA ALA A 412 -18.37 -6.79 17.96
C ALA A 412 -17.58 -7.57 19.03
N LEU A 413 -17.64 -7.17 20.31
CA LEU A 413 -17.03 -7.93 21.42
C LEU A 413 -17.60 -9.35 21.57
N ARG A 414 -18.78 -9.64 21.02
CA ARG A 414 -19.39 -10.98 21.02
C ARG A 414 -18.85 -11.88 19.91
N VAL A 415 -18.13 -11.31 18.93
CA VAL A 415 -17.60 -12.02 17.76
C VAL A 415 -16.14 -12.42 18.05
N PRO A 416 -15.83 -13.73 18.15
CA PRO A 416 -14.48 -14.19 18.52
C PRO A 416 -13.37 -13.59 17.66
N GLU A 417 -13.54 -13.60 16.34
CA GLU A 417 -12.56 -13.12 15.35
C GLU A 417 -12.35 -11.60 15.42
N ALA A 418 -13.31 -10.86 15.97
CA ALA A 418 -13.23 -9.41 16.10
C ALA A 418 -12.80 -8.96 17.50
N PHE A 419 -12.79 -9.85 18.50
CA PHE A 419 -12.70 -9.50 19.92
C PHE A 419 -11.49 -8.62 20.25
N ALA A 420 -10.29 -9.02 19.83
CA ALA A 420 -9.06 -8.28 20.09
C ALA A 420 -9.08 -6.88 19.45
N HIS A 421 -9.46 -6.83 18.16
CA HIS A 421 -9.56 -5.59 17.41
C HIS A 421 -10.65 -4.65 17.94
N ALA A 422 -11.80 -5.21 18.33
CA ALA A 422 -12.91 -4.47 18.92
C ALA A 422 -12.53 -3.89 20.28
N SER A 423 -11.83 -4.66 21.12
CA SER A 423 -11.35 -4.21 22.44
C SER A 423 -10.35 -3.06 22.31
N ALA A 424 -9.36 -3.19 21.42
CA ALA A 424 -8.39 -2.13 21.15
C ALA A 424 -9.04 -0.87 20.56
N ALA A 425 -9.97 -1.03 19.61
CA ALA A 425 -10.71 0.08 19.01
C ALA A 425 -11.63 0.78 20.02
N PHE A 426 -12.30 0.01 20.88
CA PHE A 426 -13.18 0.51 21.94
C PHE A 426 -12.41 1.39 22.92
N ARG A 427 -11.26 0.90 23.40
CA ARG A 427 -10.33 1.71 24.21
C ARG A 427 -9.97 3.01 23.52
N ASN A 428 -9.55 2.94 22.26
CA ASN A 428 -9.06 4.09 21.52
C ASN A 428 -10.16 5.14 21.29
N VAL A 429 -11.38 4.72 20.95
CA VAL A 429 -12.53 5.61 20.75
C VAL A 429 -12.94 6.25 22.08
N LEU A 430 -13.11 5.48 23.16
CA LEU A 430 -13.46 6.03 24.47
C LEU A 430 -12.41 7.01 24.99
N ALA A 431 -11.12 6.70 24.81
CA ALA A 431 -10.03 7.60 25.19
C ALA A 431 -10.09 8.94 24.47
N ARG A 432 -10.44 8.96 23.19
CA ARG A 432 -10.47 10.16 22.35
C ARG A 432 -11.79 10.93 22.45
N CYS A 433 -12.88 10.24 22.78
CA CYS A 433 -14.23 10.79 22.87
C CYS A 433 -14.71 10.91 24.33
N ALA A 434 -13.83 10.82 25.32
CA ALA A 434 -14.17 10.73 26.75
C ALA A 434 -15.14 11.84 27.21
N ALA A 435 -14.95 13.07 26.75
CA ALA A 435 -15.81 14.21 27.06
C ALA A 435 -17.28 14.02 26.67
N ARG A 436 -17.58 13.16 25.68
CA ARG A 436 -18.96 12.84 25.27
C ARG A 436 -19.62 11.81 26.19
N PHE A 437 -18.82 10.96 26.83
CA PHE A 437 -19.29 9.85 27.67
C PHE A 437 -19.10 10.10 29.16
N ASN A 438 -18.66 11.30 29.57
CA ASN A 438 -18.26 11.64 30.94
C ASN A 438 -19.42 11.80 31.95
N SER A 439 -20.53 11.10 31.75
CA SER A 439 -21.65 11.04 32.70
C SER A 439 -21.71 9.69 33.40
N VAL A 440 -22.22 9.68 34.64
CA VAL A 440 -22.40 8.43 35.41
C VAL A 440 -23.29 7.44 34.69
N ALA A 441 -24.38 7.94 34.11
CA ALA A 441 -25.33 7.12 33.36
C ALA A 441 -24.65 6.45 32.16
N ALA A 442 -23.87 7.21 31.38
CA ALA A 442 -23.13 6.67 30.24
C ALA A 442 -22.05 5.67 30.68
N ALA A 443 -21.25 5.99 31.70
CA ALA A 443 -20.23 5.08 32.21
C ALA A 443 -20.84 3.78 32.78
N THR A 444 -21.98 3.86 33.48
CA THR A 444 -22.69 2.68 34.00
C THR A 444 -23.24 1.83 32.85
N ALA A 445 -23.90 2.44 31.88
CA ALA A 445 -24.40 1.72 30.70
C ALA A 445 -23.27 1.06 29.90
N LEU A 446 -22.10 1.69 29.80
CA LEU A 446 -20.91 1.10 29.16
C LEU A 446 -20.37 -0.09 29.95
N MET A 447 -20.30 0.00 31.29
CA MET A 447 -19.86 -1.11 32.14
C MET A 447 -20.81 -2.31 32.03
N ASP A 448 -22.12 -2.07 32.14
CA ASP A 448 -23.13 -3.12 32.07
C ASP A 448 -23.10 -3.80 30.68
N ALA A 449 -23.07 -3.02 29.60
CA ALA A 449 -23.03 -3.55 28.25
C ALA A 449 -21.72 -4.28 27.93
N ALA A 450 -20.57 -3.79 28.42
CA ALA A 450 -19.29 -4.46 28.22
C ALA A 450 -19.23 -5.78 29.00
N ASN A 451 -19.70 -5.80 30.25
CA ASN A 451 -19.74 -7.01 31.08
C ASN A 451 -20.65 -8.09 30.50
N GLU A 452 -21.80 -7.71 29.93
CA GLU A 452 -22.72 -8.65 29.27
C GLU A 452 -22.14 -9.26 27.99
N ARG A 453 -21.35 -8.47 27.24
CA ARG A 453 -20.93 -8.81 25.87
C ARG A 453 -19.52 -9.37 25.77
N THR A 454 -18.70 -9.19 26.81
CA THR A 454 -17.37 -9.79 26.88
C THR A 454 -17.52 -11.28 27.20
N PRO A 455 -16.97 -12.20 26.39
CA PRO A 455 -17.09 -13.63 26.65
C PRO A 455 -16.50 -13.99 28.03
N ALA A 456 -16.99 -15.03 28.70
CA ALA A 456 -16.49 -15.42 30.03
C ALA A 456 -15.07 -16.02 30.00
N ARG A 457 -14.74 -16.70 28.89
CA ARG A 457 -13.41 -17.22 28.59
C ARG A 457 -12.91 -16.51 27.32
N PRO A 458 -11.66 -16.03 27.28
CA PRO A 458 -11.14 -15.44 26.05
C PRO A 458 -11.22 -16.46 24.89
N PRO A 459 -11.52 -16.00 23.66
CA PRO A 459 -11.52 -16.88 22.50
C PRO A 459 -10.11 -17.44 22.30
N PRO A 460 -9.95 -18.69 21.82
CA PRO A 460 -8.62 -19.20 21.48
C PRO A 460 -7.97 -18.21 20.52
N ALA A 461 -6.71 -17.82 20.79
CA ALA A 461 -5.96 -16.94 19.92
C ALA A 461 -6.05 -17.48 18.50
N SER A 462 -6.81 -16.79 17.64
CA SER A 462 -6.78 -17.05 16.22
C SER A 462 -5.34 -16.80 15.76
N SER A 463 -4.86 -17.63 14.84
CA SER A 463 -3.55 -17.49 14.18
C SER A 463 -3.28 -16.08 13.63
N SER A 464 -4.32 -15.25 13.52
CA SER A 464 -4.39 -13.86 13.08
C SER A 464 -3.59 -12.81 13.87
N SER A 465 -2.62 -13.19 14.70
CA SER A 465 -1.81 -12.27 15.53
C SER A 465 -0.33 -12.22 15.11
N SER A 466 -0.07 -12.17 13.80
CA SER A 466 1.27 -12.03 13.22
C SER A 466 1.43 -10.73 12.42
N SER A 467 1.32 -9.56 13.06
CA SER A 467 2.07 -8.37 12.60
C SER A 467 2.26 -7.30 13.67
N SER A 468 3.54 -7.11 14.02
CA SER A 468 4.24 -5.87 14.41
C SER A 468 3.43 -4.68 14.99
N SER A 469 2.80 -4.83 16.15
CA SER A 469 2.95 -3.89 17.27
C SER A 469 2.35 -4.48 18.55
N GLY A 470 3.21 -5.06 19.38
CA GLY A 470 2.87 -5.48 20.76
C GLY A 470 2.02 -6.74 20.84
N GLY A 471 2.66 -7.86 21.18
CA GLY A 471 1.96 -9.06 21.63
C GLY A 471 1.18 -8.73 22.90
N GLY A 472 -0.14 -8.57 22.74
CA GLY A 472 -1.08 -8.51 23.83
C GLY A 472 -1.74 -9.88 23.95
N GLY A 473 -1.59 -10.53 25.10
CA GLY A 473 -2.32 -11.77 25.35
C GLY A 473 -3.81 -11.51 25.57
N ASP A 474 -4.59 -12.58 25.73
CA ASP A 474 -6.03 -12.53 26.03
C ASP A 474 -6.41 -11.62 27.22
N ASP A 475 -5.52 -11.49 28.20
CA ASP A 475 -5.69 -10.61 29.37
C ASP A 475 -5.51 -9.12 29.00
N ASP A 476 -4.72 -8.80 27.98
CA ASP A 476 -4.48 -7.44 27.51
C ASP A 476 -5.70 -6.86 26.76
N ASP A 477 -6.49 -7.71 26.10
CA ASP A 477 -7.71 -7.28 25.42
C ASP A 477 -8.80 -6.86 26.42
N ARG A 478 -9.00 -7.64 27.49
CA ARG A 478 -9.92 -7.25 28.57
C ARG A 478 -9.43 -6.00 29.29
N ALA A 479 -8.12 -5.91 29.54
CA ALA A 479 -7.51 -4.73 30.11
C ALA A 479 -7.77 -3.49 29.24
N ALA A 480 -7.76 -3.62 27.90
CA ALA A 480 -8.08 -2.52 27.00
C ALA A 480 -9.52 -2.00 27.18
N ILE A 481 -10.51 -2.90 27.35
CA ILE A 481 -11.91 -2.51 27.61
C ILE A 481 -12.00 -1.72 28.92
N VAL A 482 -11.42 -2.25 30.00
CA VAL A 482 -11.41 -1.62 31.32
C VAL A 482 -10.70 -0.26 31.27
N GLU A 483 -9.55 -0.18 30.59
CA GLU A 483 -8.79 1.06 30.41
C GLU A 483 -9.61 2.12 29.67
N GLY A 484 -10.35 1.73 28.62
CA GLY A 484 -11.24 2.62 27.89
C GLY A 484 -12.30 3.26 28.79
N ILE A 485 -12.98 2.45 29.60
CA ILE A 485 -14.00 2.92 30.55
C ILE A 485 -13.35 3.77 31.65
N ALA A 486 -12.18 3.37 32.17
CA ALA A 486 -11.46 4.13 33.17
C ALA A 486 -11.08 5.54 32.69
N ARG A 487 -10.70 5.70 31.41
CA ARG A 487 -10.43 7.01 30.81
C ARG A 487 -11.67 7.90 30.72
N VAL A 488 -12.85 7.32 30.49
CA VAL A 488 -14.12 8.06 30.54
C VAL A 488 -14.41 8.53 31.96
N ILE A 489 -14.28 7.65 32.95
CA ILE A 489 -14.48 7.96 34.37
C ILE A 489 -13.51 9.05 34.83
N ALA A 490 -12.24 8.97 34.41
CA ALA A 490 -11.22 9.97 34.74
C ALA A 490 -11.49 11.35 34.12
N SER A 491 -12.33 11.44 33.08
CA SER A 491 -12.72 12.70 32.43
C SER A 491 -13.93 13.40 33.07
N MET A 492 -14.52 12.80 34.10
CA MET A 492 -15.64 13.39 34.84
C MET A 492 -15.16 14.57 35.69
N SER A 493 -15.98 15.63 35.77
CA SER A 493 -15.62 16.85 36.52
C SER A 493 -15.73 16.69 38.05
N ASP A 494 -16.57 15.77 38.53
CA ASP A 494 -16.75 15.50 39.96
C ASP A 494 -15.92 14.29 40.41
N ALA A 495 -14.93 14.55 41.26
CA ALA A 495 -14.00 13.54 41.76
C ALA A 495 -14.67 12.46 42.64
N ASN A 496 -15.72 12.80 43.39
CA ASN A 496 -16.42 11.84 44.25
C ASN A 496 -17.25 10.87 43.41
N VAL A 497 -17.88 11.40 42.37
CA VAL A 497 -18.65 10.64 41.38
C VAL A 497 -17.73 9.74 40.56
N ALA A 498 -16.59 10.26 40.10
CA ALA A 498 -15.56 9.47 39.41
C ALA A 498 -15.02 8.34 40.31
N ALA A 499 -14.77 8.63 41.59
CA ALA A 499 -14.29 7.63 42.54
C ALA A 499 -15.32 6.51 42.79
N ASP A 500 -16.62 6.82 42.83
CA ASP A 500 -17.66 5.80 42.99
C ASP A 500 -17.79 4.91 41.75
N ALA A 501 -17.81 5.50 40.56
CA ALA A 501 -17.79 4.75 39.30
C ALA A 501 -16.52 3.88 39.17
N GLY A 502 -15.36 4.41 39.57
CA GLY A 502 -14.10 3.67 39.59
C GLY A 502 -14.09 2.50 40.58
N ARG A 503 -14.79 2.60 41.72
CA ARG A 503 -14.98 1.47 42.63
C ARG A 503 -15.85 0.36 42.04
N ARG A 504 -16.83 0.72 41.19
CA ARG A 504 -17.68 -0.25 40.49
C ARG A 504 -16.93 -0.98 39.39
N LEU A 505 -16.09 -0.28 38.63
CA LEU A 505 -15.27 -0.88 37.57
C LEU A 505 -14.26 -1.93 38.08
N ARG A 506 -13.83 -1.82 39.35
CA ARG A 506 -12.90 -2.78 39.99
C ARG A 506 -13.57 -4.04 40.53
N ARG A 507 -14.91 -4.06 40.60
CA ARG A 507 -15.69 -5.21 41.04
C ARG A 507 -16.15 -5.98 39.82
#